data_AF-A0A671G396-F1
#
_entry.id   AF-A0A671G396-F1
#
_cell.length_a   1.000
_cell.length_b   1.000
_cell.length_c   1.000
_cell.angle_alpha   90.00
_cell.angle_beta   90.00
_cell.angle_gamma   90.00
#
_symmetry.space_group_name_H-M   'P 1'
#
loop_
_entity.id
_entity.type
_entity.pdbx_description
1 polymer ?
#
loop_
_entity_poly.entity_id
_entity_poly.type
_entity_poly.pdbx_seq_one_letter_code
_entity_poly.pdbx_strand_id
1 'polypeptide(L)'
;MQMVAGSLLSFVERGQLFKGRPELTPTATMAGRLLAQRLCGQSSDLMDYDNVPTTVFTPLEYGCVGLSEEEAVARHGEEHVEVYHAFYKPLEFTVAERDSSQCYIKMVCLREPPQLVLGLHFLGPNAGEVTQGFALGIKCGASYTQVMRTVGIHPTCAEEVAKLRITKRSGLEPTVTGCG
;
A
#
# COMPACT_ATOMS: atom_id res chain seq x y z
N MET A 1 -38.43 0.61 -16.92
CA MET A 1 -37.08 1.12 -17.29
C MET A 1 -36.70 2.44 -16.59
N GLN A 2 -37.65 3.23 -16.08
CA GLN A 2 -37.38 4.49 -15.37
C GLN A 2 -37.03 4.33 -13.87
N MET A 3 -37.43 3.21 -13.23
CA MET A 3 -37.16 2.96 -11.81
C MET A 3 -35.73 2.47 -11.50
N VAL A 4 -34.94 2.05 -12.50
CA VAL A 4 -33.56 1.56 -12.31
C VAL A 4 -32.53 2.70 -12.45
N ALA A 5 -32.88 3.77 -13.18
CA ALA A 5 -32.02 4.93 -13.36
C ALA A 5 -31.97 5.84 -12.12
N GLY A 6 -33.09 5.94 -11.39
CA GLY A 6 -33.17 6.76 -10.16
C GLY A 6 -32.36 6.20 -8.99
N SER A 7 -32.20 4.87 -8.90
CA SER A 7 -31.40 4.24 -7.85
C SER A 7 -29.89 4.33 -8.14
N LEU A 8 -29.46 4.26 -9.41
CA LEU A 8 -28.05 4.33 -9.80
C LEU A 8 -27.41 5.70 -9.55
N LEU A 9 -28.09 6.81 -9.86
CA LEU A 9 -27.55 8.16 -9.62
C LEU A 9 -27.44 8.45 -8.12
N SER A 10 -28.43 8.01 -7.33
CA SER A 10 -28.41 8.15 -5.88
C SER A 10 -27.35 7.28 -5.16
N PHE A 11 -26.82 6.27 -5.86
CA PHE A 11 -25.77 5.34 -5.41
C PHE A 11 -24.37 5.96 -5.49
N VAL A 12 -24.16 6.88 -6.44
CA VAL A 12 -22.88 7.56 -6.67
C VAL A 12 -22.79 8.83 -5.83
N GLU A 13 -23.89 9.57 -5.65
CA GLU A 13 -23.92 10.83 -4.89
C GLU A 13 -23.86 10.64 -3.36
N ARG A 14 -24.20 9.46 -2.84
CA ARG A 14 -24.16 9.14 -1.41
C ARG A 14 -23.19 7.99 -1.19
N GLY A 15 -21.91 8.30 -1.03
CA GLY A 15 -20.80 7.35 -0.82
C GLY A 15 -20.87 6.46 0.43
N GLN A 16 -22.05 6.30 1.05
CA GLN A 16 -22.28 5.48 2.25
C GLN A 16 -23.39 4.46 2.01
N LEU A 17 -23.12 3.41 1.25
CA LEU A 17 -24.06 2.28 1.08
C LEU A 17 -23.41 0.90 1.21
N PHE A 18 -22.10 0.82 1.44
CA PHE A 18 -21.41 -0.46 1.64
C PHE A 18 -20.81 -0.53 3.03
N LYS A 19 -21.62 -0.95 4.02
CA LYS A 19 -21.15 -1.18 5.39
C LYS A 19 -19.94 -2.12 5.37
N GLY A 20 -18.79 -1.65 5.86
CA GLY A 20 -17.54 -2.41 5.92
C GLY A 20 -16.70 -2.43 4.63
N ARG A 21 -16.90 -1.49 3.70
CA ARG A 21 -16.00 -1.32 2.53
C ARG A 21 -15.22 0.00 2.62
N PRO A 22 -14.05 0.11 1.98
CA PRO A 22 -13.31 1.36 1.89
C PRO A 22 -14.13 2.49 1.24
N GLU A 23 -14.23 3.64 1.92
CA GLU A 23 -14.93 4.83 1.45
C GLU A 23 -14.01 5.67 0.54
N LEU A 24 -13.65 5.14 -0.63
CA LEU A 24 -12.71 5.76 -1.56
C LEU A 24 -13.31 5.92 -2.96
N THR A 25 -13.05 7.06 -3.61
CA THR A 25 -13.54 7.38 -4.97
C THR A 25 -13.17 6.29 -5.99
N PRO A 26 -11.90 5.83 -6.10
CA PRO A 26 -11.54 4.80 -7.08
C PRO A 26 -12.28 3.48 -6.84
N THR A 27 -12.50 3.11 -5.57
CA THR A 27 -13.25 1.90 -5.19
C THR A 27 -14.70 2.00 -5.64
N ALA A 28 -15.36 3.15 -5.43
CA ALA A 28 -16.74 3.38 -5.87
C ALA A 28 -16.85 3.34 -7.41
N THR A 29 -15.94 4.00 -8.13
CA THR A 29 -15.90 3.97 -9.61
C THR A 29 -15.70 2.55 -10.13
N MET A 30 -14.77 1.79 -9.55
CA MET A 30 -14.48 0.42 -9.97
C MET A 30 -15.68 -0.51 -9.68
N ALA A 31 -16.27 -0.42 -8.49
CA ALA A 31 -17.47 -1.18 -8.13
C ALA A 31 -18.66 -0.88 -9.06
N GLY A 32 -18.87 0.39 -9.41
CA GLY A 32 -19.91 0.82 -10.35
C GLY A 32 -19.70 0.25 -11.76
N ARG A 33 -18.45 0.30 -12.27
CA ARG A 33 -18.09 -0.28 -13.59
C ARG A 33 -18.36 -1.78 -13.63
N LEU A 34 -17.91 -2.54 -12.63
CA LEU A 34 -18.12 -4.00 -12.58
C LEU A 34 -19.59 -4.35 -12.42
N LEU A 35 -20.34 -3.58 -11.64
CA LEU A 35 -21.78 -3.77 -11.53
C LEU A 35 -22.49 -3.56 -12.88
N ALA A 36 -22.16 -2.50 -13.61
CA ALA A 36 -22.73 -2.25 -14.94
C ALA A 36 -22.40 -3.39 -15.92
N GLN A 37 -21.16 -3.88 -15.91
CA GLN A 37 -20.76 -5.03 -16.76
C GLN A 37 -21.55 -6.30 -16.42
N ARG A 38 -21.79 -6.59 -15.13
CA ARG A 38 -22.62 -7.73 -14.71
C ARG A 38 -24.08 -7.58 -15.15
N LEU A 39 -24.67 -6.40 -14.95
CA LEU A 39 -26.06 -6.13 -15.35
C LEU A 39 -26.28 -6.23 -16.87
N CYS A 40 -25.26 -5.87 -17.65
CA CYS A 40 -25.29 -5.97 -19.12
C CYS A 40 -24.82 -7.33 -19.65
N GLY A 41 -24.54 -8.31 -18.79
CA GLY A 41 -24.08 -9.66 -19.20
C GLY A 41 -22.69 -9.71 -19.83
N GLN A 42 -21.85 -8.69 -19.61
CA GLN A 42 -20.51 -8.58 -20.19
C GLN A 42 -19.41 -9.22 -19.34
N SER A 43 -19.63 -9.37 -18.03
CA SER A 43 -18.68 -10.01 -17.10
C SER A 43 -19.43 -10.59 -15.90
N SER A 44 -18.76 -11.49 -15.18
CA SER A 44 -19.19 -11.99 -13.86
C SER A 44 -18.30 -11.49 -12.72
N ASP A 45 -17.27 -10.70 -13.02
CA ASP A 45 -16.25 -10.25 -12.07
C ASP A 45 -16.86 -9.43 -10.94
N LEU A 46 -16.42 -9.70 -9.72
CA LEU A 46 -16.78 -8.95 -8.53
C LEU A 46 -15.70 -7.93 -8.19
N MET A 47 -16.08 -6.90 -7.44
CA MET A 47 -15.10 -5.97 -6.88
C MET A 47 -14.27 -6.70 -5.84
N ASP A 48 -12.97 -6.72 -6.04
CA ASP A 48 -11.98 -7.14 -5.07
C ASP A 48 -11.65 -5.94 -4.16
N TYR A 49 -11.97 -6.09 -2.88
CA TYR A 49 -11.75 -5.07 -1.86
C TYR A 49 -10.53 -5.35 -0.99
N ASP A 50 -9.82 -6.44 -1.25
CA ASP A 50 -8.59 -6.75 -0.55
C ASP A 50 -7.46 -5.87 -1.11
N ASN A 51 -6.57 -5.43 -0.21
CA ASN A 51 -5.38 -4.66 -0.57
C ASN A 51 -5.65 -3.40 -1.44
N VAL A 52 -6.77 -2.71 -1.18
CA VAL A 52 -7.03 -1.41 -1.82
C VAL A 52 -6.00 -0.38 -1.29
N PRO A 53 -5.14 0.20 -2.15
CA PRO A 53 -4.16 1.19 -1.69
C PRO A 53 -4.87 2.47 -1.26
N THR A 54 -4.34 3.12 -0.23
CA THR A 54 -4.84 4.38 0.32
C THR A 54 -3.68 5.34 0.54
N THR A 55 -3.94 6.64 0.43
CA THR A 55 -2.95 7.68 0.77
C THR A 55 -3.63 8.82 1.51
N VAL A 56 -2.99 9.25 2.59
CA VAL A 56 -3.35 10.44 3.37
C VAL A 56 -2.39 11.56 2.97
N PHE A 57 -2.93 12.63 2.41
CA PHE A 57 -2.16 13.78 1.89
C PHE A 57 -1.90 14.83 2.97
N THR A 58 -1.22 14.43 4.03
CA THR A 58 -0.63 15.34 5.03
C THR A 58 0.62 16.05 4.48
N PRO A 59 1.15 17.10 5.15
CA PRO A 59 2.39 17.76 4.71
C PRO A 59 3.56 16.81 4.46
N LEU A 60 3.61 15.71 5.22
CA LEU A 60 4.37 14.52 4.88
C LEU A 60 3.35 13.42 4.56
N GLU A 61 3.28 12.99 3.30
CA GLU A 61 2.23 12.06 2.87
C GLU A 61 2.45 10.67 3.46
N TYR A 62 1.34 9.96 3.69
CA TYR A 62 1.36 8.59 4.16
C TYR A 62 0.56 7.71 3.20
N GLY A 63 1.25 6.80 2.52
CA GLY A 63 0.68 5.80 1.63
C GLY A 63 0.74 4.41 2.26
N CYS A 64 -0.32 3.63 2.10
CA CYS A 64 -0.33 2.25 2.56
C CYS A 64 -1.17 1.34 1.66
N VAL A 65 -0.80 0.06 1.64
CA VAL A 65 -1.54 -1.00 0.98
C VAL A 65 -1.39 -2.30 1.77
N GLY A 66 -2.46 -3.08 1.85
CA GLY A 66 -2.48 -4.35 2.56
C GLY A 66 -2.67 -4.18 4.07
N LEU A 67 -2.21 -5.18 4.82
CA LEU A 67 -2.43 -5.26 6.26
C LEU A 67 -1.53 -4.31 7.03
N SER A 68 -2.08 -3.69 8.06
CA SER A 68 -1.27 -3.15 9.15
C SER A 68 -0.49 -4.25 9.88
N GLU A 69 0.46 -3.85 10.71
CA GLU A 69 1.31 -4.79 11.45
C GLU A 69 0.50 -5.54 12.50
N GLU A 70 -0.32 -4.80 13.24
CA GLU A 70 -1.26 -5.30 14.23
C GLU A 70 -2.30 -6.25 13.63
N GLU A 71 -2.83 -5.95 12.43
CA GLU A 71 -3.74 -6.86 11.73
C GLU A 71 -3.04 -8.12 11.23
N ALA A 72 -1.81 -7.99 10.71
CA ALA A 72 -1.03 -9.14 10.26
C ALA A 72 -0.73 -10.08 11.44
N VAL A 73 -0.30 -9.54 12.58
CA VAL A 73 -0.07 -10.31 13.81
C VAL A 73 -1.37 -10.95 14.31
N ALA A 74 -2.48 -10.21 14.34
CA ALA A 74 -3.77 -10.76 14.76
C ALA A 74 -4.27 -11.90 13.86
N ARG A 75 -3.96 -11.86 12.55
CA ARG A 75 -4.40 -12.87 11.58
C ARG A 75 -3.47 -14.07 11.48
N HIS A 76 -2.16 -13.87 11.63
CA HIS A 76 -1.15 -14.88 11.31
C HIS A 76 -0.33 -15.35 12.51
N GLY A 77 -0.37 -14.66 13.65
CA GLY A 77 0.51 -14.92 14.79
C GLY A 77 1.81 -14.13 14.69
N GLU A 78 2.31 -13.63 15.83
CA GLU A 78 3.53 -12.82 15.89
C GLU A 78 4.74 -13.59 15.37
N GLU A 79 4.80 -14.89 15.64
CA GLU A 79 5.85 -15.82 15.23
C GLU A 79 5.92 -16.04 13.72
N HIS A 80 4.85 -15.74 12.97
CA HIS A 80 4.77 -15.92 11.52
C HIS A 80 4.95 -14.62 10.73
N VAL A 81 5.04 -13.47 11.40
CA VAL A 81 5.18 -12.14 10.78
C VAL A 81 6.59 -11.60 10.95
N GLU A 82 7.15 -11.03 9.88
CA GLU A 82 8.38 -10.23 9.91
C GLU A 82 8.09 -8.82 9.41
N VAL A 83 8.67 -7.82 10.08
CA VAL A 83 8.50 -6.41 9.70
C VAL A 83 9.87 -5.84 9.36
N TYR A 84 10.08 -5.56 8.08
CA TYR A 84 11.27 -4.86 7.60
C TYR A 84 11.01 -3.36 7.59
N HIS A 85 11.97 -2.55 8.05
CA HIS A 85 11.76 -1.12 8.17
C HIS A 85 13.04 -0.29 8.07
N ALA A 86 12.89 0.98 7.71
CA ALA A 86 13.98 1.94 7.65
C ALA A 86 13.45 3.38 7.76
N PHE A 87 14.26 4.25 8.37
CA PHE A 87 14.21 5.69 8.09
C PHE A 87 15.06 5.98 6.87
N TYR A 88 14.64 6.94 6.05
CA TYR A 88 15.36 7.33 4.85
C TYR A 88 15.31 8.85 4.65
N LYS A 89 16.20 9.39 3.82
CA LYS A 89 16.24 10.82 3.50
C LYS A 89 16.07 11.03 2.00
N PRO A 90 14.97 11.66 1.54
CA PRO A 90 14.85 12.09 0.15
C PRO A 90 16.04 12.97 -0.25
N LEU A 91 16.58 12.74 -1.45
CA LEU A 91 17.73 13.52 -1.95
C LEU A 91 17.38 15.01 -2.02
N GLU A 92 16.15 15.34 -2.41
CA GLU A 92 15.63 16.71 -2.50
C GLU A 92 15.66 17.43 -1.14
N PHE A 93 15.58 16.68 -0.03
CA PHE A 93 15.61 17.26 1.32
C PHE A 93 17.05 17.53 1.79
N THR A 94 18.07 16.93 1.16
CA THR A 94 19.47 17.22 1.49
C THR A 94 19.86 18.63 1.10
N VAL A 95 19.54 19.05 -0.14
CA VAL A 95 19.87 20.38 -0.66
C VAL A 95 19.03 21.46 0.01
N ALA A 96 17.77 21.16 0.32
CA ALA A 96 16.86 22.11 0.95
C ALA A 96 17.01 22.21 2.48
N GLU A 97 17.99 21.51 3.08
CA GLU A 97 18.21 21.41 4.53
C GLU A 97 16.94 21.07 5.33
N ARG A 98 16.03 20.30 4.72
CA ARG A 98 14.78 19.91 5.37
C ARG A 98 15.03 18.75 6.32
N ASP A 99 14.35 18.79 7.46
CA ASP A 99 14.30 17.64 8.34
C ASP A 99 13.61 16.48 7.62
N SER A 100 14.31 15.35 7.60
CA SER A 100 13.95 14.11 6.92
C SER A 100 13.97 12.93 7.88
N SER A 101 14.27 13.16 9.17
CA SER A 101 14.16 12.16 10.23
C SER A 101 12.76 11.56 10.37
N GLN A 102 11.78 12.17 9.69
CA GLN A 102 10.38 11.79 9.69
C GLN A 102 9.99 10.86 8.53
N CYS A 103 10.82 10.70 7.49
CA CYS A 103 10.52 9.79 6.40
C CYS A 103 10.80 8.35 6.82
N TYR A 104 9.81 7.48 6.66
CA TYR A 104 9.85 6.12 7.20
C TYR A 104 9.12 5.15 6.28
N ILE A 105 9.64 3.93 6.20
CA ILE A 105 9.06 2.86 5.42
C ILE A 105 9.01 1.59 6.27
N LYS A 106 7.90 0.85 6.20
CA LYS A 106 7.83 -0.52 6.70
C LYS A 106 7.12 -1.45 5.71
N MET A 107 7.61 -2.68 5.65
CA MET A 107 7.07 -3.78 4.87
C MET A 107 6.76 -4.95 5.80
N VAL A 108 5.51 -5.39 5.79
CA VAL A 108 5.01 -6.50 6.62
C VAL A 108 4.98 -7.74 5.73
N CYS A 109 5.65 -8.81 6.16
CA CYS A 109 5.80 -10.04 5.40
C CYS A 109 5.45 -11.27 6.24
N LEU A 110 5.04 -12.35 5.58
CA LEU A 110 5.13 -13.69 6.16
C LEU A 110 6.61 -14.10 6.31
N ARG A 111 6.92 -14.82 7.38
CA ARG A 111 8.26 -15.41 7.61
C ARG A 111 8.50 -16.66 6.79
N GLU A 112 7.46 -17.46 6.62
CA GLU A 112 7.53 -18.70 5.88
C GLU A 112 7.66 -18.44 4.38
N PRO A 113 8.41 -19.28 3.64
CA PRO A 113 8.45 -19.22 2.18
C PRO A 113 7.03 -19.26 1.59
N PRO A 114 6.72 -18.43 0.57
CA PRO A 114 7.66 -17.61 -0.20
C PRO A 114 7.95 -16.23 0.40
N GLN A 115 7.56 -15.95 1.65
CA GLN A 115 7.67 -14.64 2.31
C GLN A 115 6.83 -13.56 1.63
N LEU A 116 5.53 -13.84 1.44
CA LEU A 116 4.60 -12.90 0.82
C LEU A 116 4.58 -11.57 1.58
N VAL A 117 4.57 -10.48 0.82
CA VAL A 117 4.34 -9.14 1.35
C VAL A 117 2.85 -8.99 1.64
N LEU A 118 2.52 -8.85 2.93
CA LEU A 118 1.17 -8.67 3.43
C LEU A 118 0.76 -7.20 3.46
N GLY A 119 1.72 -6.30 3.63
CA GLY A 119 1.47 -4.86 3.67
C GLY A 119 2.71 -4.02 3.42
N LEU A 120 2.51 -2.83 2.87
CA LEU A 120 3.52 -1.81 2.69
C LEU A 120 2.98 -0.48 3.22
N HIS A 121 3.82 0.21 3.99
CA HIS A 121 3.52 1.51 4.57
C HIS A 121 4.68 2.45 4.29
N PHE A 122 4.37 3.61 3.75
CA PHE A 122 5.35 4.55 3.25
C PHE A 122 4.98 5.96 3.71
N LEU A 123 5.84 6.58 4.49
CA LEU A 123 5.71 7.94 5.01
C LEU A 123 6.80 8.80 4.36
N GLY A 124 6.41 9.71 3.49
CA GLY A 124 7.36 10.46 2.67
C GLY A 124 6.73 11.25 1.52
N PRO A 125 7.54 11.96 0.73
CA PRO A 125 7.03 12.68 -0.44
C PRO A 125 6.53 11.71 -1.52
N ASN A 126 5.43 12.09 -2.20
CA ASN A 126 4.82 11.32 -3.29
C ASN A 126 4.41 9.89 -2.87
N ALA A 127 3.93 9.73 -1.63
CA ALA A 127 3.62 8.41 -1.08
C ALA A 127 2.54 7.69 -1.88
N GLY A 128 1.60 8.43 -2.47
CA GLY A 128 0.57 7.87 -3.35
C GLY A 128 1.16 7.22 -4.60
N GLU A 129 2.11 7.89 -5.25
CA GLU A 129 2.78 7.38 -6.46
C GLU A 129 3.58 6.11 -6.18
N VAL A 130 4.32 6.10 -5.07
CA VAL A 130 5.09 4.92 -4.64
C VAL A 130 4.14 3.76 -4.32
N THR A 131 3.12 4.01 -3.50
CA THR A 131 2.18 2.99 -3.02
C THR A 131 1.39 2.35 -4.17
N GLN A 132 1.00 3.14 -5.18
CA GLN A 132 0.23 2.66 -6.32
C GLN A 132 0.94 1.54 -7.11
N GLY A 133 2.25 1.66 -7.30
CA GLY A 133 3.05 0.63 -7.99
C GLY A 133 3.16 -0.67 -7.18
N PHE A 134 3.46 -0.55 -5.89
CA PHE A 134 3.59 -1.73 -5.01
C PHE A 134 2.25 -2.41 -4.72
N ALA A 135 1.13 -1.69 -4.79
CA ALA A 135 -0.19 -2.30 -4.70
C ALA A 135 -0.44 -3.36 -5.77
N LEU A 136 -0.01 -3.09 -7.01
CA LEU A 136 -0.05 -4.09 -8.08
C LEU A 136 0.87 -5.27 -7.77
N GLY A 137 2.09 -5.01 -7.30
CA GLY A 137 3.04 -6.06 -6.90
C GLY A 137 2.47 -7.00 -5.84
N ILE A 138 1.90 -6.46 -4.76
CA ILE A 138 1.25 -7.24 -3.70
C ILE A 138 0.07 -8.04 -4.25
N LYS A 139 -0.76 -7.43 -5.10
CA LYS A 139 -1.87 -8.13 -5.77
C LYS A 139 -1.40 -9.28 -6.66
N CYS A 140 -0.20 -9.19 -7.23
CA CYS A 140 0.44 -10.26 -8.00
C CYS A 140 1.22 -11.28 -7.13
N GLY A 141 1.13 -11.19 -5.80
CA GLY A 141 1.80 -12.12 -4.88
C GLY A 141 3.29 -11.84 -4.69
N ALA A 142 3.70 -10.57 -4.71
CA ALA A 142 5.07 -10.19 -4.43
C ALA A 142 5.57 -10.76 -3.09
N SER A 143 6.77 -11.33 -3.12
CA SER A 143 7.51 -11.78 -1.94
C SER A 143 8.63 -10.83 -1.57
N TYR A 144 9.04 -10.83 -0.31
CA TYR A 144 10.25 -10.14 0.16
C TYR A 144 11.46 -10.44 -0.72
N THR A 145 11.68 -11.72 -1.05
CA THR A 145 12.80 -12.15 -1.88
C THR A 145 12.76 -11.55 -3.29
N GLN A 146 11.57 -11.42 -3.90
CA GLN A 146 11.43 -10.75 -5.20
C GLN A 146 11.70 -9.25 -5.10
N VAL A 147 11.20 -8.58 -4.05
CA VAL A 147 11.45 -7.16 -3.84
C VAL A 147 12.94 -6.88 -3.66
N MET A 148 13.64 -7.68 -2.84
CA MET A 148 15.09 -7.54 -2.62
C MET A 148 15.96 -7.87 -3.86
N ARG A 149 15.38 -8.49 -4.89
CA ARG A 149 16.03 -8.76 -6.18
C ARG A 149 15.70 -7.72 -7.25
N THR A 150 14.83 -6.78 -6.94
CA THR A 150 14.48 -5.68 -7.85
C THR A 150 15.57 -4.61 -7.79
N VAL A 151 16.02 -4.16 -8.96
CA VAL A 151 16.97 -3.05 -9.06
C VAL A 151 16.22 -1.74 -8.86
N GLY A 152 16.63 -0.96 -7.86
CA GLY A 152 16.07 0.35 -7.58
C GLY A 152 16.43 1.38 -8.66
N ILE A 153 15.55 2.35 -8.87
CA ILE A 153 15.83 3.52 -9.71
C ILE A 153 16.49 4.57 -8.82
N HIS A 154 17.69 5.02 -9.16
CA HIS A 154 18.46 5.96 -8.34
C HIS A 154 18.64 7.33 -9.04
N PRO A 155 18.47 8.46 -8.33
CA PRO A 155 17.95 8.60 -6.96
C PRO A 155 16.41 8.67 -6.94
N THR A 156 15.74 7.83 -6.16
CA THR A 156 14.28 7.95 -5.91
C THR A 156 13.91 7.57 -4.49
N CYS A 157 12.82 8.12 -3.94
CA CYS A 157 12.33 7.66 -2.63
C CYS A 157 11.82 6.20 -2.68
N ALA A 158 11.32 5.75 -3.84
CA ALA A 158 10.77 4.41 -4.02
C ALA A 158 11.83 3.31 -3.97
N GLU A 159 13.10 3.62 -4.31
CA GLU A 159 14.19 2.63 -4.30
C GLU A 159 14.46 2.06 -2.90
N GLU A 160 14.12 2.81 -1.85
CA GLU A 160 14.30 2.41 -0.45
C GLU A 160 13.49 1.16 -0.09
N VAL A 161 12.37 0.91 -0.79
CA VAL A 161 11.58 -0.32 -0.64
C VAL A 161 12.40 -1.57 -1.02
N ALA A 162 13.33 -1.44 -1.98
CA ALA A 162 14.23 -2.51 -2.41
C ALA A 162 15.48 -2.65 -1.53
N LYS A 163 15.66 -1.78 -0.52
CA LYS A 163 16.81 -1.75 0.39
C LYS A 163 16.47 -2.14 1.84
N LEU A 164 15.22 -2.54 2.11
CA LEU A 164 14.76 -2.92 3.46
C LEU A 164 15.40 -4.22 3.98
N ARG A 165 16.46 -4.09 4.80
CA ARG A 165 17.18 -5.22 5.40
C ARG A 165 16.97 -5.36 6.91
N ILE A 166 16.72 -4.27 7.61
CA ILE A 166 16.57 -4.25 9.06
C ILE A 166 15.18 -4.71 9.44
N THR A 167 15.08 -5.66 10.39
CA THR A 167 13.80 -6.13 10.90
C THR A 167 13.56 -5.64 12.32
N LYS A 168 12.31 -5.34 12.68
CA LYS A 168 11.94 -5.00 14.06
C LYS A 168 12.36 -6.08 15.06
N ARG A 169 12.20 -7.36 14.69
CA ARG A 169 12.58 -8.51 15.52
C ARG A 169 14.08 -8.56 15.84
N SER A 170 14.92 -8.03 14.96
CA SER A 170 16.38 -7.98 15.19
C SER A 170 16.79 -6.98 16.28
N GLY A 171 15.94 -5.99 16.59
CA GLY A 171 16.26 -4.92 17.53
C GLY A 171 17.33 -3.94 17.05
N LEU A 172 17.75 -4.02 15.78
CA LEU A 172 18.72 -3.10 15.19
C LEU A 172 18.07 -1.73 14.90
N GLU A 173 18.87 -0.67 14.99
CA GLU A 173 18.45 0.70 14.68
C GLU A 173 18.08 0.86 13.20
N PRO A 174 16.84 1.25 12.84
CA PRO A 174 16.39 1.35 11.45
C PRO A 174 16.90 2.59 10.71
N THR A 175 17.80 3.36 11.31
CA THR A 175 18.38 4.55 10.69
C THR A 175 19.46 4.13 9.70
N VAL A 176 19.24 4.39 8.41
CA VAL A 176 20.26 4.12 7.39
C VAL A 176 21.41 5.12 7.55
N THR A 177 22.51 4.65 8.15
CA THR A 177 23.74 5.44 8.27
C THR A 177 24.56 5.34 6.97
N GLY A 178 24.35 6.30 6.06
CA GLY A 178 25.34 6.68 5.04
C GLY A 178 25.07 6.26 3.60
N CYS A 179 25.57 7.10 2.67
CA CYS A 179 25.45 7.00 1.22
C CYS A 179 26.14 5.75 0.66
N GLY A 180 25.38 4.82 0.08
CA GLY A 180 25.89 3.66 -0.64
C GLY A 180 24.79 2.70 -1.06
#